data_AF-A0A9R0Z167-F1
#
_entry.id   AF-A0A9R0Z167-F1
#
_cell.length_a   1.000
_cell.length_b   1.000
_cell.length_c   1.000
_cell.angle_alpha   90.00
_cell.angle_beta   90.00
_cell.angle_gamma   90.00
#
_symmetry.space_group_name_H-M   'P 1'
#
loop_
_entity.id
_entity.type
_entity.pdbx_description
1 polymer ?
#
loop_
_entity_poly.entity_id
_entity_poly.type
_entity_poly.pdbx_seq_one_letter_code
_entity_poly.pdbx_strand_id
1 'polypeptide(L)'
;MAALSSAAVSVPSFAARSSRMVVRASLGKKAASAAVAMAASAMLLGGSAMAQDVLLGANGGVLVFEPNDFSVKAGETITFKNNAGYPHNVVFDEDAVPSGVDVSKISQEEYLNAPGETFSVTLTVPGTYGFYCEPHAGAGMVGKVTVN
;
A
#
# COMPACT_ATOMS: atom_id res chain seq x y z
N MET A 1 49.71 -23.03 -23.00
CA MET A 1 49.03 -21.89 -22.35
C MET A 1 48.52 -22.36 -21.00
N ALA A 2 49.07 -21.81 -19.93
CA ALA A 2 48.97 -22.33 -18.56
C ALA A 2 47.66 -21.93 -17.87
N ALA A 3 47.20 -22.83 -16.99
CA ALA A 3 46.11 -22.63 -16.05
C ALA A 3 46.47 -21.59 -14.98
N LEU A 4 45.49 -20.79 -14.55
CA LEU A 4 45.63 -19.89 -13.40
C LEU A 4 44.73 -20.38 -12.27
N SER A 5 45.41 -20.64 -11.15
CA SER A 5 44.94 -21.22 -9.91
C SER A 5 44.56 -20.12 -8.89
N SER A 6 43.72 -20.51 -7.94
CA SER A 6 43.20 -19.76 -6.80
C SER A 6 44.25 -19.10 -5.91
N ALA A 7 43.86 -18.05 -5.17
CA ALA A 7 43.87 -18.02 -3.70
C ALA A 7 43.47 -16.64 -3.14
N ALA A 8 42.62 -16.66 -2.11
CA ALA A 8 42.37 -15.55 -1.20
C ALA A 8 43.43 -15.52 -0.08
N VAL A 9 43.82 -14.33 0.39
CA VAL A 9 44.60 -14.14 1.63
C VAL A 9 44.10 -12.93 2.40
N SER A 10 43.84 -13.16 3.68
CA SER A 10 43.49 -12.20 4.73
C SER A 10 44.74 -11.58 5.36
N VAL A 11 44.65 -10.34 5.85
CA VAL A 11 45.69 -9.66 6.66
C VAL A 11 45.04 -8.66 7.64
N PRO A 12 45.73 -8.27 8.74
CA PRO A 12 45.15 -8.33 10.09
C PRO A 12 44.82 -6.96 10.72
N SER A 13 44.15 -7.08 11.87
CA SER A 13 43.82 -6.01 12.82
C SER A 13 45.05 -5.39 13.49
N PHE A 14 45.06 -4.06 13.59
CA PHE A 14 45.90 -3.29 14.51
C PHE A 14 45.06 -2.23 15.22
N ALA A 15 45.00 -2.32 16.55
CA ALA A 15 44.50 -1.28 17.43
C ALA A 15 45.68 -0.51 18.03
N ALA A 16 45.63 0.83 18.05
CA ALA A 16 46.31 1.64 19.08
C ALA A 16 45.89 3.13 19.03
N ARG A 17 45.10 3.51 20.03
CA ARG A 17 45.18 4.70 20.90
C ARG A 17 46.07 5.89 20.45
N SER A 18 45.50 7.10 20.45
CA SER A 18 46.27 8.31 20.82
C SER A 18 45.40 9.39 21.45
N SER A 19 46.04 10.13 22.34
CA SER A 19 45.49 10.93 23.43
C SER A 19 45.05 12.33 23.04
N ARG A 20 44.00 12.78 23.75
CA ARG A 20 43.70 14.15 24.21
C ARG A 20 44.50 15.29 23.57
N MET A 21 43.82 16.10 22.77
CA MET A 21 44.18 17.49 22.54
C MET A 21 43.25 18.38 23.38
N VAL A 22 43.82 19.04 24.38
CA VAL A 22 43.17 20.06 25.19
C VAL A 22 43.17 21.34 24.37
N VAL A 23 41.99 21.80 23.94
CA VAL A 23 41.81 23.16 23.44
C VAL A 23 41.12 23.95 24.54
N ARG A 24 41.93 24.71 25.30
CA ARG A 24 41.45 25.81 26.13
C ARG A 24 41.19 26.99 25.20
N ALA A 25 39.92 27.31 24.96
CA ALA A 25 39.50 28.58 24.40
C ALA A 25 38.60 29.30 25.41
N SER A 26 38.90 30.58 25.56
CA SER A 26 38.56 31.50 26.63
C SER A 26 37.12 32.00 26.65
N LEU A 27 36.67 32.36 27.86
CA LEU A 27 35.38 32.96 28.22
C LEU A 27 34.97 34.16 27.35
N GLY A 28 33.74 34.12 26.84
CA GLY A 28 32.91 35.28 26.50
C GLY A 28 31.52 35.09 27.10
N LYS A 29 31.05 36.05 27.90
CA LYS A 29 29.84 35.95 28.72
C LYS A 29 28.57 36.35 27.93
N LYS A 30 27.47 35.65 28.27
CA LYS A 30 26.03 35.97 28.12
C LYS A 30 25.37 35.67 26.77
N ALA A 31 24.53 34.63 26.76
CA ALA A 31 23.06 34.76 26.62
C ALA A 31 22.43 33.36 26.81
N ALA A 32 21.39 33.29 27.63
CA ALA A 32 20.64 32.07 27.87
C ALA A 32 19.92 31.61 26.59
N SER A 33 19.95 30.31 26.32
CA SER A 33 18.87 29.64 25.59
C SER A 33 18.84 28.18 26.04
N ALA A 34 17.70 27.82 26.63
CA ALA A 34 17.39 26.48 27.07
C ALA A 34 17.42 25.54 25.86
N ALA A 35 18.28 24.53 25.89
CA ALA A 35 18.18 23.40 24.99
C ALA A 35 17.01 22.52 25.47
N VAL A 36 15.82 22.74 24.91
CA VAL A 36 14.73 21.76 24.97
C VAL A 36 15.17 20.59 24.09
N ALA A 37 15.55 19.47 24.70
CA ALA A 37 15.73 18.22 23.98
C ALA A 37 14.35 17.76 23.48
N MET A 38 14.00 18.11 22.23
CA MET A 38 12.90 17.46 21.53
C MET A 38 13.37 16.07 21.13
N ALA A 39 13.09 15.08 22.00
CA ALA A 39 13.01 13.70 21.58
C ALA A 39 11.82 13.59 20.62
N ALA A 40 12.08 13.67 19.32
CA ALA A 40 11.13 13.25 18.30
C ALA A 40 11.05 11.72 18.36
N SER A 41 10.23 11.21 19.28
CA SER A 41 9.73 9.84 19.21
C SER A 41 8.82 9.76 17.98
N ALA A 42 9.42 9.48 16.83
CA ALA A 42 8.70 8.97 15.67
C ALA A 42 8.19 7.57 16.05
N MET A 43 7.05 7.52 16.75
CA MET A 43 6.23 6.32 16.77
C MET A 43 5.68 6.14 15.37
N LEU A 44 6.45 5.46 14.53
CA LEU A 44 5.92 4.74 13.39
C LEU A 44 5.00 3.65 13.98
N LEU A 45 3.73 3.99 14.22
CA LEU A 45 2.69 2.98 14.22
C LEU A 45 2.58 2.50 12.77
N GLY A 46 3.45 1.57 12.41
CA GLY A 46 3.24 0.66 11.30
C GLY A 46 2.04 -0.21 11.64
N GLY A 47 0.84 0.36 11.52
CA GLY A 47 -0.33 -0.45 11.22
C GLY A 47 -0.07 -1.04 9.85
N SER A 48 0.05 -2.36 9.77
CA SER A 48 -0.01 -3.06 8.49
C SER A 48 -1.17 -2.47 7.70
N ALA A 49 -0.91 -1.83 6.57
CA ALA A 49 -1.96 -1.51 5.62
C ALA A 49 -2.51 -2.86 5.18
N MET A 50 -3.56 -3.33 5.86
CA MET A 50 -4.24 -4.55 5.49
C MET A 50 -4.86 -4.26 4.13
N ALA A 51 -4.46 -4.96 3.09
CA ALA A 51 -5.13 -4.84 1.81
C ALA A 51 -6.41 -5.68 1.88
N GLN A 52 -7.54 -5.11 1.48
CA GLN A 52 -8.79 -5.86 1.35
C GLN A 52 -8.82 -6.52 -0.02
N ASP A 53 -8.72 -7.86 -0.05
CA ASP A 53 -8.84 -8.62 -1.29
C ASP A 53 -10.30 -8.91 -1.63
N VAL A 54 -10.65 -8.83 -2.91
CA VAL A 54 -11.97 -9.14 -3.46
C VAL A 54 -11.77 -10.01 -4.70
N LEU A 55 -12.36 -11.21 -4.73
CA LEU A 55 -12.32 -12.05 -5.92
C LEU A 55 -13.38 -11.62 -6.93
N LEU A 56 -13.01 -11.63 -8.22
CA LEU A 56 -13.95 -11.47 -9.33
C LEU A 56 -14.34 -12.86 -9.82
N GLY A 57 -15.57 -13.24 -9.48
CA GLY A 57 -16.10 -14.58 -9.65
C GLY A 57 -15.67 -15.53 -8.52
N ALA A 58 -16.65 -16.13 -7.86
CA ALA A 58 -16.39 -17.10 -6.81
C ALA A 58 -15.90 -18.44 -7.37
N ASN A 59 -15.40 -19.30 -6.48
CA ASN A 59 -15.05 -20.66 -6.83
C ASN A 59 -16.27 -21.38 -7.45
N GLY A 60 -16.05 -22.08 -8.57
CA GLY A 60 -17.13 -22.71 -9.33
C GLY A 60 -17.76 -21.81 -10.41
N GLY A 61 -17.24 -20.60 -10.63
CA GLY A 61 -17.63 -19.73 -11.74
C GLY A 61 -18.90 -18.91 -11.50
N VAL A 62 -19.31 -18.75 -10.24
CA VAL A 62 -20.44 -17.88 -9.89
C VAL A 62 -20.04 -16.43 -10.13
N LEU A 63 -20.85 -15.70 -10.90
CA LEU A 63 -20.62 -14.32 -11.29
C LEU A 63 -20.92 -13.35 -10.13
N VAL A 64 -19.99 -13.25 -9.18
CA VAL A 64 -20.14 -12.46 -7.95
C VAL A 64 -18.80 -11.86 -7.54
N PHE A 65 -18.82 -10.72 -6.84
CA PHE A 65 -17.67 -10.25 -6.08
C PHE A 65 -17.59 -10.99 -4.74
N GLU A 66 -16.42 -11.48 -4.33
CA GLU A 66 -16.28 -12.21 -3.07
C GLU A 66 -15.18 -11.58 -2.20
N PRO A 67 -15.51 -10.87 -1.10
CA PRO A 67 -16.87 -10.51 -0.64
C PRO A 67 -17.53 -9.44 -1.53
N ASN A 68 -18.87 -9.39 -1.55
CA ASN A 68 -19.64 -8.35 -2.25
C ASN A 68 -20.11 -7.20 -1.34
N ASP A 69 -20.01 -7.35 -0.03
CA ASP A 69 -20.32 -6.30 0.96
C ASP A 69 -19.26 -6.33 2.05
N PHE A 70 -18.51 -5.24 2.19
CA PHE A 70 -17.42 -5.14 3.14
C PHE A 70 -17.12 -3.70 3.53
N SER A 71 -16.25 -3.55 4.54
CA SER A 71 -15.86 -2.25 5.08
C SER A 71 -14.34 -2.15 5.14
N VAL A 72 -13.81 -0.98 4.79
CA VAL A 72 -12.38 -0.64 4.88
C VAL A 72 -12.19 0.70 5.59
N LYS A 73 -10.97 0.99 6.03
CA LYS A 73 -10.64 2.34 6.51
C LYS A 73 -10.33 3.26 5.33
N ALA A 74 -10.60 4.55 5.46
CA ALA A 74 -10.13 5.53 4.49
C ALA A 74 -8.59 5.42 4.29
N GLY A 75 -8.16 5.32 3.03
CA GLY A 75 -6.76 5.14 2.65
C GLY A 75 -6.27 3.69 2.62
N GLU A 76 -7.13 2.72 2.91
CA GLU A 76 -6.83 1.30 2.74
C GLU A 76 -6.91 0.90 1.25
N THR A 77 -6.03 -0.01 0.83
CA THR A 77 -6.01 -0.52 -0.55
C THR A 77 -6.94 -1.70 -0.68
N ILE A 78 -7.83 -1.65 -1.65
CA ILE A 78 -8.68 -2.76 -2.08
C ILE A 78 -8.04 -3.37 -3.33
N THR A 79 -7.90 -4.69 -3.37
CA THR A 79 -7.39 -5.42 -4.54
C THR A 79 -8.44 -6.37 -5.07
N PHE A 80 -9.00 -6.04 -6.23
CA PHE A 80 -9.87 -6.90 -7.01
C PHE A 80 -9.03 -7.87 -7.83
N LYS A 81 -9.21 -9.17 -7.61
CA LYS A 81 -8.43 -10.21 -8.26
C LYS A 81 -9.33 -11.08 -9.13
N ASN A 82 -9.04 -11.10 -10.43
CA ASN A 82 -9.73 -11.93 -11.38
C ASN A 82 -9.53 -13.42 -11.06
N ASN A 83 -10.63 -14.16 -10.88
CA ASN A 83 -10.57 -15.54 -10.40
C ASN A 83 -11.25 -16.51 -11.37
N ALA A 84 -12.55 -16.36 -11.60
CA ALA A 84 -13.32 -17.28 -12.43
C ALA A 84 -14.46 -16.55 -13.17
N GLY A 85 -14.93 -17.11 -14.30
CA GLY A 85 -16.06 -16.53 -15.05
C GLY A 85 -15.75 -15.19 -15.73
N TYR A 86 -14.46 -14.93 -16.01
CA TYR A 86 -13.99 -13.76 -16.76
C TYR A 86 -14.52 -13.77 -18.22
N PRO A 87 -14.57 -12.62 -18.91
CA PRO A 87 -14.01 -11.31 -18.52
C PRO A 87 -14.79 -10.59 -17.42
N HIS A 88 -14.07 -9.85 -16.57
CA HIS A 88 -14.65 -8.97 -15.54
C HIS A 88 -14.06 -7.57 -15.63
N ASN A 89 -14.80 -6.59 -15.15
CA ASN A 89 -14.29 -5.27 -14.81
C ASN A 89 -14.89 -4.79 -13.48
N VAL A 90 -14.48 -3.61 -13.03
CA VAL A 90 -14.92 -3.05 -11.74
C VAL A 90 -15.27 -1.58 -11.96
N VAL A 91 -16.55 -1.29 -12.15
CA VAL A 91 -17.04 0.05 -12.41
C VAL A 91 -17.77 0.56 -11.17
N PHE A 92 -17.35 1.72 -10.66
CA PHE A 92 -18.04 2.40 -9.58
C PHE A 92 -19.21 3.21 -10.14
N ASP A 93 -20.37 3.07 -9.50
CA ASP A 93 -21.61 3.72 -9.92
C ASP A 93 -21.60 5.20 -9.52
N GLU A 94 -21.72 6.10 -10.49
CA GLU A 94 -21.72 7.56 -10.27
C GLU A 94 -22.84 8.03 -9.33
N ASP A 95 -23.96 7.31 -9.28
CA ASP A 95 -25.09 7.62 -8.42
C ASP A 95 -24.95 7.03 -7.00
N ALA A 96 -23.97 6.14 -6.80
CA ALA A 96 -23.77 5.40 -5.55
C ALA A 96 -22.38 5.60 -4.94
N VAL A 97 -21.78 6.79 -5.12
CA VAL A 97 -20.52 7.19 -4.46
C VAL A 97 -20.68 8.49 -3.66
N PRO A 98 -19.78 8.77 -2.69
CA PRO A 98 -19.78 10.06 -2.00
C PRO A 98 -19.61 11.23 -2.95
N SER A 99 -20.25 12.36 -2.63
CA SER A 99 -20.17 13.56 -3.47
C SER A 99 -18.72 14.03 -3.67
N GLY A 100 -18.39 14.39 -4.91
CA GLY A 100 -17.05 14.88 -5.28
C GLY A 100 -16.04 13.78 -5.60
N VAL A 101 -16.43 12.50 -5.49
CA VAL A 101 -15.66 11.39 -6.04
C VAL A 101 -15.79 11.37 -7.56
N ASP A 102 -14.67 11.20 -8.25
CA ASP A 102 -14.60 11.02 -9.70
C ASP A 102 -14.46 9.53 -10.01
N VAL A 103 -15.56 8.90 -10.45
CA VAL A 103 -15.62 7.45 -10.69
C VAL A 103 -14.66 6.98 -11.77
N SER A 104 -14.31 7.84 -12.73
CA SER A 104 -13.37 7.49 -13.81
C SER A 104 -11.95 7.23 -13.31
N LYS A 105 -11.62 7.70 -12.10
CA LYS A 105 -10.29 7.52 -11.48
C LYS A 105 -10.21 6.31 -10.55
N ILE A 106 -11.35 5.74 -10.19
CA ILE A 106 -11.45 4.63 -9.24
C ILE A 106 -12.04 3.37 -9.88
N SER A 107 -12.47 3.45 -11.13
CA SER A 107 -13.00 2.33 -11.90
C SER A 107 -11.92 1.71 -12.78
N GLN A 108 -12.06 0.42 -13.00
CA GLN A 108 -11.37 -0.34 -14.03
C GLN A 108 -12.39 -0.62 -15.12
N GLU A 109 -12.36 0.13 -16.22
CA GLU A 109 -13.29 -0.04 -17.34
C GLU A 109 -12.85 -1.18 -18.25
N GLU A 110 -11.53 -1.30 -18.51
CA GLU A 110 -11.01 -2.38 -19.35
C GLU A 110 -11.15 -3.74 -18.67
N TYR A 111 -11.47 -4.75 -19.47
CA TYR A 111 -11.66 -6.10 -18.98
C TYR A 111 -10.36 -6.73 -18.49
N LEU A 112 -10.48 -7.36 -17.33
CA LEU A 112 -9.57 -8.38 -16.82
C LEU A 112 -9.98 -9.72 -17.45
N ASN A 113 -9.12 -10.27 -18.30
CA ASN A 113 -9.39 -11.38 -19.19
C ASN A 113 -8.74 -12.70 -18.74
N ALA A 114 -7.82 -12.66 -17.78
CA ALA A 114 -7.10 -13.85 -17.32
C ALA A 114 -7.14 -14.00 -15.79
N PRO A 115 -7.12 -15.25 -15.29
CA PRO A 115 -7.06 -15.51 -13.85
C PRO A 115 -5.77 -14.93 -13.26
N GLY A 116 -5.89 -14.31 -12.09
CA GLY A 116 -4.78 -13.69 -11.38
C GLY A 116 -4.48 -12.25 -11.79
N GLU A 117 -5.10 -11.71 -12.85
CA GLU A 117 -5.05 -10.27 -13.12
C GLU A 117 -5.72 -9.50 -11.98
N THR A 118 -5.20 -8.30 -11.69
CA THR A 118 -5.63 -7.53 -10.53
C THR A 118 -5.88 -6.08 -10.88
N PHE A 119 -6.89 -5.50 -10.24
CA PHE A 119 -7.11 -4.07 -10.16
C PHE A 119 -7.04 -3.64 -8.69
N SER A 120 -6.22 -2.65 -8.37
CA SER A 120 -6.12 -2.12 -7.01
C SER A 120 -6.55 -0.66 -6.97
N VAL A 121 -7.34 -0.31 -5.96
CA VAL A 121 -7.84 1.04 -5.75
C VAL A 121 -7.75 1.42 -4.28
N THR A 122 -7.47 2.68 -4.00
CA THR A 122 -7.48 3.24 -2.64
C THR A 122 -8.56 4.31 -2.55
N LEU A 123 -9.52 4.10 -1.66
CA LEU A 123 -10.63 5.03 -1.44
C LEU A 123 -10.34 5.87 -0.20
N THR A 124 -10.38 7.19 -0.33
CA THR A 124 -9.98 8.12 0.73
C THR A 124 -11.13 8.96 1.29
N VAL A 125 -12.26 9.06 0.57
CA VAL A 125 -13.43 9.80 1.03
C VAL A 125 -14.33 8.82 1.80
N PRO A 126 -14.67 9.09 3.08
CA PRO A 126 -15.58 8.23 3.83
C PRO A 126 -16.98 8.20 3.20
N GLY A 127 -17.64 7.05 3.31
CA GLY A 127 -18.98 6.83 2.79
C GLY A 127 -19.13 5.49 2.10
N THR A 128 -20.28 5.30 1.44
CA THR A 128 -20.60 4.06 0.75
C THR A 128 -20.34 4.21 -0.74
N TYR A 129 -19.75 3.18 -1.34
CA TYR A 129 -19.46 3.09 -2.76
C TYR A 129 -20.12 1.84 -3.32
N GLY A 130 -21.04 2.01 -4.26
CA GLY A 130 -21.57 0.94 -5.10
C GLY A 130 -20.67 0.70 -6.30
N PHE A 131 -20.45 -0.56 -6.65
CA PHE A 131 -19.71 -0.94 -7.85
C PHE A 131 -20.32 -2.20 -8.48
N TYR A 132 -20.05 -2.40 -9.76
CA TYR A 132 -20.60 -3.52 -10.51
C TYR A 132 -19.63 -3.98 -11.60
N CYS A 133 -19.87 -5.17 -12.13
CA CYS A 133 -19.20 -5.70 -13.32
C CYS A 133 -20.14 -5.50 -14.51
N GLU A 134 -19.77 -4.67 -15.48
CA GLU A 134 -20.63 -4.32 -16.62
C GLU A 134 -21.20 -5.53 -17.38
N PRO A 135 -20.39 -6.52 -17.82
CA PRO A 135 -20.92 -7.67 -18.57
C PRO A 135 -21.82 -8.57 -17.73
N HIS A 136 -21.78 -8.46 -16.39
CA HIS A 136 -22.46 -9.36 -15.47
C HIS A 136 -23.45 -8.67 -14.53
N ALA A 137 -23.71 -7.37 -14.71
CA ALA A 137 -24.66 -6.61 -13.90
C ALA A 137 -26.07 -7.20 -13.97
N GLY A 138 -26.49 -7.65 -15.16
CA GLY A 138 -27.77 -8.34 -15.36
C GLY A 138 -27.89 -9.69 -14.64
N ALA A 139 -26.76 -10.30 -14.26
CA ALA A 139 -26.72 -11.51 -13.43
C ALA A 139 -26.61 -11.20 -11.92
N GLY A 140 -26.58 -9.92 -11.54
CA GLY A 140 -26.47 -9.48 -10.14
C GLY A 140 -25.03 -9.39 -9.62
N MET A 141 -24.03 -9.33 -10.49
CA MET A 141 -22.64 -9.11 -10.08
C MET A 141 -22.41 -7.64 -9.69
N VAL A 142 -22.87 -7.31 -8.49
CA VAL A 142 -22.77 -5.98 -7.86
C VAL A 142 -22.12 -6.11 -6.49
N GLY A 143 -21.47 -5.04 -6.04
CA GLY A 143 -20.81 -4.98 -4.75
C GLY A 143 -20.94 -3.60 -4.11
N LYS A 144 -20.62 -3.56 -2.81
CA LYS A 144 -20.67 -2.37 -1.99
C LYS A 144 -19.48 -2.37 -1.03
N VAL A 145 -18.79 -1.24 -0.95
CA VAL A 145 -17.79 -1.01 0.09
C VAL A 145 -18.16 0.20 0.92
N THR A 146 -18.03 0.06 2.25
CA THR A 146 -18.16 1.17 3.19
C THR A 146 -16.78 1.62 3.66
N VAL A 147 -16.43 2.87 3.37
CA VAL A 147 -15.17 3.49 3.80
C VAL A 147 -15.43 4.27 5.09
N ASN A 148 -14.70 3.91 6.15
CA ASN A 148 -14.84 4.47 7.50
C ASN A 148 -13.74 5.46 7.85
#